data_AF-A8RGD1-F1
#
_entry.id   AF-A8RGD1-F1
#
_cell.length_a   1.000
_cell.length_b   1.000
_cell.length_c   1.000
_cell.angle_alpha   90.00
_cell.angle_beta   90.00
_cell.angle_gamma   90.00
#
_symmetry.space_group_name_H-M   'P 1'
#
loop_
_entity.id
_entity.type
_entity.pdbx_description
1 polymer ?
#
loop_
_entity_poly.entity_id
_entity_poly.type
_entity_poly.pdbx_seq_one_letter_code
_entity_poly.pdbx_strand_id
1 'polypeptide(L)'
;MKRTEEQLDAKQILSVIEKYSLALDLLDAYDHQNMKRPEGGNTIYILSYQECRKVIDSMGYGESSDVFGNEKDDSFKGSIGAIYQTFAGQEVYPSLEEKAANLLYFITKNHSFSDGNKRIAAAIFLYFMDRNQALFLDGEKIISDHTLVALTIMIAESRPEEKEMMISVIMNCLK
;
A
#
# COMPACT_ATOMS: atom_id res chain seq x y z
N MET A 1 7.06 -20.21 46.09
CA MET A 1 6.16 -19.13 45.65
C MET A 1 6.79 -18.33 44.52
N LYS A 2 7.93 -17.63 44.70
CA LYS A 2 8.64 -16.92 43.60
C LYS A 2 8.82 -17.72 42.30
N ARG A 3 9.32 -18.95 42.38
CA ARG A 3 9.56 -19.81 41.19
C ARG A 3 8.28 -20.22 40.45
N THR A 4 7.14 -20.21 41.14
CA THR A 4 5.82 -20.56 40.59
C THR A 4 5.15 -19.33 39.97
N GLU A 5 5.34 -18.15 40.58
CA GLU A 5 4.95 -16.85 40.03
C GLU A 5 5.75 -16.53 38.76
N GLU A 6 7.07 -16.71 38.76
CA GLU A 6 7.93 -16.54 37.56
C GLU A 6 7.53 -17.47 36.41
N GLN A 7 7.06 -18.69 36.71
CA GLN A 7 6.55 -19.63 35.71
C GLN A 7 5.16 -19.26 35.18
N LEU A 8 4.32 -18.63 36.00
CA LEU A 8 3.02 -18.11 35.60
C LEU A 8 3.18 -16.89 34.69
N ASP A 9 4.08 -15.97 35.03
CA ASP A 9 4.41 -14.79 34.22
C ASP A 9 5.00 -15.17 32.85
N ALA A 10 5.93 -16.14 32.82
CA ALA A 10 6.51 -16.62 31.57
C ALA A 10 5.46 -17.23 30.62
N LYS A 11 4.48 -17.98 31.16
CA LYS A 11 3.38 -18.54 30.36
C LYS A 11 2.43 -17.48 29.83
N GLN A 12 2.13 -16.44 30.63
CA GLN A 12 1.29 -15.33 30.20
C GLN A 12 1.97 -14.53 29.09
N ILE A 13 3.27 -14.23 29.22
CA ILE A 13 4.04 -13.54 28.18
C ILE A 13 4.05 -14.34 26.88
N LEU A 14 4.31 -15.65 26.95
CA LEU A 14 4.31 -16.52 25.77
C LEU A 14 2.94 -16.51 25.07
N SER A 15 1.85 -16.58 25.84
CA SER A 15 0.49 -16.55 25.28
C SER A 15 0.13 -15.24 24.56
N VAL A 16 0.75 -14.12 24.96
CA VAL A 16 0.58 -12.84 24.25
C VAL A 16 1.39 -12.85 22.96
N ILE A 17 2.65 -13.30 23.01
CA ILE A 17 3.53 -13.38 21.84
C ILE A 17 2.95 -14.31 20.77
N GLU A 18 2.37 -15.45 21.16
CA GLU A 18 1.71 -16.39 20.25
C GLU A 18 0.59 -15.73 19.43
N LYS A 19 -0.13 -14.76 20.00
CA LYS A 19 -1.18 -13.98 19.29
C LYS A 19 -0.61 -13.03 18.22
N TYR A 20 0.69 -12.74 18.26
CA TYR A 20 1.41 -11.91 17.30
C TYR A 20 2.39 -12.71 16.44
N SER A 21 2.32 -14.05 16.46
CA SER A 21 3.18 -14.94 15.68
C SER A 21 3.26 -14.53 14.21
N LEU A 22 2.12 -14.27 13.56
CA LEU A 22 2.08 -13.79 12.17
C LEU A 22 2.90 -12.50 11.95
N ALA A 23 2.79 -11.53 12.86
CA ALA A 23 3.54 -10.28 12.73
C ALA A 23 5.04 -10.53 12.86
N LEU A 24 5.45 -11.42 13.77
CA LEU A 24 6.85 -11.79 13.95
C LEU A 24 7.41 -12.57 12.75
N ASP A 25 6.62 -13.48 12.18
CA ASP A 25 6.99 -14.23 10.98
C ASP A 25 7.16 -13.30 9.76
N LEU A 26 6.28 -12.31 9.62
CA LEU A 26 6.39 -11.31 8.55
C LEU A 26 7.64 -10.43 8.73
N LEU A 27 7.98 -10.03 9.96
CA LEU A 27 9.20 -9.28 10.24
C LEU A 27 10.46 -10.10 9.95
N ASP A 28 10.50 -11.37 10.37
CA ASP A 28 11.60 -12.29 10.04
C ASP A 28 11.77 -12.44 8.52
N ALA A 29 10.67 -12.59 7.79
CA ALA A 29 10.70 -12.71 6.34
C ALA A 29 11.15 -11.41 5.64
N TYR A 30 10.82 -10.25 6.20
CA TYR A 30 11.31 -8.96 5.74
C TYR A 30 12.83 -8.84 5.91
N ASP A 31 13.35 -9.18 7.09
CA ASP A 31 14.78 -9.11 7.40
C ASP A 31 15.61 -10.03 6.49
N HIS A 32 15.08 -11.23 6.21
CA HIS A 32 15.70 -12.19 5.29
C HIS A 32 15.41 -11.95 3.81
N GLN A 33 14.71 -10.86 3.47
CA GLN A 33 14.33 -10.49 2.10
C GLN A 33 13.60 -11.60 1.32
N ASN A 34 12.78 -12.40 2.00
CA ASN A 34 12.08 -13.56 1.44
C ASN A 34 10.56 -13.55 1.64
N MET A 35 10.00 -12.41 2.04
CA MET A 35 8.57 -12.22 2.24
C MET A 35 7.77 -12.60 0.97
N LYS A 36 6.92 -13.62 1.13
CA LYS A 36 6.07 -14.12 0.06
C LYS A 36 4.91 -13.17 -0.20
N ARG A 37 4.50 -13.08 -1.47
CA ARG A 37 3.29 -12.36 -1.86
C ARG A 37 2.09 -13.29 -1.69
N PRO A 38 1.02 -12.85 -1.02
CA PRO A 38 -0.22 -13.61 -0.99
C PRO A 38 -0.85 -13.67 -2.38
N GLU A 39 -1.73 -14.65 -2.59
CA GLU A 39 -2.53 -14.71 -3.81
C GLU A 39 -3.50 -13.53 -3.87
N GLY A 40 -3.50 -12.83 -5.01
CA GLY A 40 -4.36 -11.70 -5.24
C GLY A 40 -5.67 -12.06 -5.96
N GLY A 41 -6.63 -11.16 -5.88
CA GLY A 41 -7.93 -11.27 -6.53
C GLY A 41 -7.96 -10.71 -7.96
N ASN A 42 -9.13 -10.85 -8.60
CA ASN A 42 -9.38 -10.31 -9.93
C ASN A 42 -9.58 -8.78 -9.86
N THR A 43 -9.06 -8.08 -10.87
CA THR A 43 -9.38 -6.66 -11.08
C THR A 43 -10.69 -6.55 -11.85
N ILE A 44 -11.70 -5.88 -11.28
CA ILE A 44 -13.03 -5.69 -11.90
C ILE A 44 -13.23 -4.28 -12.46
N TYR A 45 -12.32 -3.36 -12.13
CA TYR A 45 -12.38 -1.97 -12.55
C TYR A 45 -11.01 -1.46 -12.99
N ILE A 46 -11.00 -0.76 -14.13
CA ILE A 46 -9.80 -0.14 -14.71
C ILE A 46 -9.87 1.36 -14.42
N LEU A 47 -8.86 1.85 -13.71
CA LEU A 47 -8.69 3.25 -13.36
C LEU A 47 -8.06 4.04 -14.51
N SER A 48 -8.74 5.09 -14.99
CA SER A 48 -8.18 5.98 -16.00
C SER A 48 -7.48 7.20 -15.39
N TYR A 49 -6.51 7.76 -16.13
CA TYR A 49 -5.86 9.02 -15.76
C TYR A 49 -6.85 10.17 -15.54
N GLN A 50 -7.88 10.28 -16.41
CA GLN A 50 -8.88 11.35 -16.33
C GLN A 50 -9.71 11.25 -15.06
N GLU A 51 -10.04 10.04 -14.61
CA GLU A 51 -10.75 9.83 -13.34
C GLU A 51 -9.85 10.18 -12.15
N CYS A 52 -8.57 9.80 -12.17
CA CYS A 52 -7.62 10.20 -11.14
C CYS A 52 -7.52 11.72 -11.02
N ARG A 53 -7.46 12.43 -12.16
CA ARG A 53 -7.45 13.91 -12.16
C ARG A 53 -8.67 14.48 -11.46
N LYS A 54 -9.87 14.00 -11.82
CA LYS A 54 -11.11 14.45 -11.17
C LYS A 54 -11.11 14.21 -9.66
N VAL A 55 -10.58 13.07 -9.22
CA VAL A 55 -10.42 12.78 -7.78
C VAL A 55 -9.49 13.82 -7.15
N ILE A 56 -8.29 14.04 -7.71
CA ILE A 56 -7.30 15.00 -7.19
C ILE A 56 -7.88 16.42 -7.15
N ASP A 57 -8.54 16.86 -8.22
CA ASP A 57 -9.15 18.18 -8.32
C ASP A 57 -10.28 18.36 -7.28
N SER A 58 -10.97 17.27 -6.92
CA SER A 58 -12.01 17.27 -5.88
C SER A 58 -11.46 17.22 -4.45
N MET A 59 -10.18 16.90 -4.23
CA MET A 59 -9.60 16.76 -2.88
C MET A 59 -9.58 18.07 -2.11
N GLY A 60 -9.85 19.23 -2.76
CA GLY A 60 -10.33 20.43 -2.08
C GLY A 60 -9.47 20.89 -0.90
N TYR A 61 -8.14 20.68 -0.95
CA TYR A 61 -7.21 21.19 0.05
C TYR A 61 -7.16 22.72 -0.11
N GLY A 62 -8.12 23.37 0.55
CA GLY A 62 -8.58 24.72 0.26
C GLY A 62 -7.50 25.80 0.29
N GLU A 63 -7.68 26.79 -0.58
CA GLU A 63 -7.27 28.21 -0.48
C GLU A 63 -5.83 28.56 -0.05
N SER A 64 -4.92 27.61 0.15
CA SER A 64 -3.64 27.83 0.84
C SER A 64 -2.39 27.40 0.08
N SER A 65 -2.53 26.74 -1.08
CA SER A 65 -1.40 26.61 -2.02
C SER A 65 -1.89 26.46 -3.44
N ASP A 66 -1.51 27.37 -4.33
CA ASP A 66 -1.73 27.28 -5.79
C ASP A 66 -1.01 26.07 -6.44
N VAL A 67 -0.38 25.19 -5.64
CA VAL A 67 0.66 24.25 -6.04
C VAL A 67 0.27 22.78 -5.76
N PHE A 68 -0.76 22.54 -4.94
CA PHE A 68 -1.22 21.17 -4.62
C PHE A 68 -1.80 20.49 -5.86
N GLY A 69 -1.41 19.23 -6.12
CA GLY A 69 -1.97 18.46 -7.24
C GLY A 69 -1.55 18.94 -8.63
N ASN A 70 -0.67 19.94 -8.72
CA ASN A 70 -0.07 20.37 -9.98
C ASN A 70 1.01 19.38 -10.40
N GLU A 71 0.78 18.70 -11.52
CA GLU A 71 1.74 17.81 -12.15
C GLU A 71 2.95 18.60 -12.66
N LYS A 72 4.15 18.06 -12.45
CA LYS A 72 5.40 18.62 -12.97
C LYS A 72 5.71 18.16 -14.39
N ASP A 73 5.25 16.95 -14.72
CA ASP A 73 5.51 16.24 -15.96
C ASP A 73 4.51 15.06 -16.13
N ASP A 74 4.70 14.25 -17.16
CA ASP A 74 3.85 13.09 -17.47
C ASP A 74 4.07 11.87 -16.53
N SER A 75 4.89 11.98 -15.47
CA SER A 75 5.19 10.84 -14.60
C SER A 75 3.96 10.30 -13.86
N PHE A 76 2.96 11.14 -13.57
CA PHE A 76 1.72 10.67 -12.96
C PHE A 76 0.94 9.77 -13.93
N LYS A 77 0.74 10.22 -15.17
CA LYS A 77 0.14 9.42 -16.24
C LYS A 77 0.91 8.13 -16.49
N GLY A 78 2.24 8.19 -16.46
CA GLY A 78 3.11 7.00 -16.52
C GLY A 78 2.86 6.02 -15.39
N SER A 79 2.67 6.51 -14.15
CA SER A 79 2.40 5.69 -12.97
C SER A 79 1.07 4.93 -13.08
N ILE A 80 0.02 5.58 -13.60
CA ILE A 80 -1.28 4.93 -13.87
C ILE A 80 -1.15 3.90 -14.99
N GLY A 81 -0.42 4.22 -16.07
CA GLY A 81 -0.23 3.29 -17.19
C GLY A 81 0.60 2.05 -16.82
N ALA A 82 1.58 2.20 -15.95
CA ALA A 82 2.50 1.14 -15.56
C ALA A 82 1.79 -0.07 -14.93
N ILE A 83 0.73 0.16 -14.14
CA ILE A 83 -0.01 -0.93 -13.48
C ILE A 83 -0.85 -1.79 -14.45
N TYR A 84 -1.02 -1.36 -15.70
CA TYR A 84 -1.71 -2.09 -16.77
C TYR A 84 -0.77 -2.52 -17.90
N GLN A 85 0.55 -2.42 -17.69
CA GLN A 85 1.53 -2.81 -18.68
C GLN A 85 1.48 -4.32 -18.94
N THR A 86 1.68 -4.72 -20.20
CA THR A 86 1.81 -6.11 -20.60
C THR A 86 3.22 -6.41 -21.13
N PHE A 87 3.68 -7.64 -20.90
CA PHE A 87 4.90 -8.20 -21.46
C PHE A 87 4.60 -9.60 -22.00
N ALA A 88 5.02 -9.89 -23.23
CA ALA A 88 4.75 -11.16 -23.91
C ALA A 88 3.26 -11.59 -23.90
N GLY A 89 2.33 -10.61 -23.96
CA GLY A 89 0.89 -10.86 -23.97
C GLY A 89 0.26 -11.12 -22.59
N GLN A 90 1.03 -11.01 -21.50
CA GLN A 90 0.55 -11.14 -20.13
C GLN A 90 0.71 -9.83 -19.37
N GLU A 91 -0.21 -9.54 -18.45
CA GLU A 91 -0.06 -8.38 -17.57
C GLU A 91 1.15 -8.57 -16.65
N VAL A 92 1.93 -7.50 -16.48
CA VAL A 92 3.06 -7.47 -15.54
C VAL A 92 2.58 -7.59 -14.10
N TYR A 93 1.41 -7.02 -13.81
CA TYR A 93 0.76 -7.04 -12.49
C TYR A 93 -0.61 -7.72 -12.62
N PRO A 94 -0.69 -9.05 -12.56
CA PRO A 94 -1.90 -9.78 -12.90
C PRO A 94 -3.03 -9.61 -11.86
N SER A 95 -2.71 -9.45 -10.58
CA SER A 95 -3.74 -9.33 -9.52
C SER A 95 -4.09 -7.90 -9.12
N LEU A 96 -5.25 -7.74 -8.48
CA LEU A 96 -5.71 -6.46 -7.92
C LEU A 96 -4.71 -5.88 -6.91
N GLU A 97 -4.21 -6.71 -5.99
CA GLU A 97 -3.30 -6.32 -4.92
C GLU A 97 -1.93 -5.92 -5.47
N GLU A 98 -1.45 -6.60 -6.52
CA GLU A 98 -0.22 -6.18 -7.21
C GLU A 98 -0.39 -4.83 -7.89
N LYS A 99 -1.51 -4.61 -8.58
CA LYS A 99 -1.82 -3.31 -9.20
C LYS A 99 -1.94 -2.22 -8.14
N ALA A 100 -2.65 -2.48 -7.04
CA ALA A 100 -2.84 -1.52 -5.95
C ALA A 100 -1.52 -1.17 -5.24
N ALA A 101 -0.70 -2.18 -4.92
CA ALA A 101 0.59 -1.98 -4.28
C ALA A 101 1.55 -1.18 -5.19
N ASN A 102 1.62 -1.51 -6.47
CA ASN A 102 2.46 -0.78 -7.42
C ASN A 102 1.93 0.63 -7.69
N LEU A 103 0.62 0.83 -7.70
CA LEU A 103 0.00 2.16 -7.83
C LEU A 103 0.41 3.07 -6.67
N LEU A 104 0.27 2.58 -5.42
CA LEU A 104 0.71 3.32 -4.24
C LEU A 104 2.22 3.58 -4.29
N TYR A 105 3.02 2.59 -4.69
CA TYR A 105 4.47 2.72 -4.81
C TYR A 105 4.87 3.80 -5.81
N PHE A 106 4.38 3.71 -7.05
CA PHE A 106 4.78 4.60 -8.14
C PHE A 106 4.37 6.04 -7.89
N ILE A 107 3.13 6.30 -7.48
CA ILE A 107 2.68 7.68 -7.24
C ILE A 107 3.45 8.30 -6.07
N THR A 108 3.74 7.51 -5.02
CA THR A 108 4.55 7.99 -3.89
C THR A 108 5.98 8.30 -4.30
N LYS A 109 6.62 7.43 -5.11
CA LYS A 109 8.04 7.54 -5.47
C LYS A 109 8.34 8.53 -6.58
N ASN A 110 7.48 8.64 -7.58
CA ASN A 110 7.77 9.42 -8.77
C ASN A 110 7.68 10.93 -8.53
N HIS A 111 7.16 11.37 -7.37
CA HIS A 111 7.08 12.78 -6.99
C HIS A 111 6.45 13.67 -8.07
N SER A 112 5.46 13.13 -8.79
CA SER A 112 4.84 13.71 -9.98
C SER A 112 4.19 15.07 -9.74
N PHE A 113 3.89 15.41 -8.49
CA PHE A 113 3.22 16.64 -8.11
C PHE A 113 4.15 17.61 -7.39
N SER A 114 3.83 18.90 -7.51
CA SER A 114 4.55 19.99 -6.84
C SER A 114 4.35 19.98 -5.33
N ASP A 115 3.13 19.71 -4.87
CA ASP A 115 2.85 19.32 -3.48
C ASP A 115 1.79 18.21 -3.45
N GLY A 116 1.76 17.47 -2.34
CA GLY A 116 0.69 16.52 -2.05
C GLY A 116 0.97 15.07 -2.43
N ASN A 117 2.14 14.74 -2.98
CA ASN A 117 2.44 13.40 -3.51
C ASN A 117 1.99 12.22 -2.62
N LYS A 118 2.34 12.23 -1.32
CA LYS A 118 1.94 11.17 -0.38
C LYS A 118 0.42 11.10 -0.18
N ARG A 119 -0.24 12.25 -0.06
CA ARG A 119 -1.69 12.36 0.11
C ARG A 119 -2.44 11.92 -1.15
N ILE A 120 -1.95 12.33 -2.32
CA ILE A 120 -2.48 11.94 -3.63
C ILE A 120 -2.30 10.44 -3.85
N ALA A 121 -1.13 9.88 -3.55
CA ALA A 121 -0.88 8.45 -3.66
C ALA A 121 -1.87 7.64 -2.81
N ALA A 122 -2.03 8.02 -1.53
CA ALA A 122 -2.99 7.39 -0.64
C ALA A 122 -4.44 7.52 -1.14
N ALA A 123 -4.85 8.71 -1.61
CA ALA A 123 -6.21 8.93 -2.10
C ALA A 123 -6.53 8.12 -3.38
N ILE A 124 -5.61 8.11 -4.35
CA ILE A 124 -5.79 7.34 -5.59
C ILE A 124 -5.76 5.84 -5.31
N PHE A 125 -4.90 5.38 -4.39
CA PHE A 125 -4.90 3.99 -3.92
C PHE A 125 -6.24 3.59 -3.29
N LEU A 126 -6.76 4.38 -2.35
CA LEU A 126 -8.05 4.13 -1.71
C LEU A 126 -9.19 4.13 -2.74
N TYR A 127 -9.21 5.10 -3.65
CA TYR A 127 -10.20 5.16 -4.72
C TYR A 127 -10.14 3.92 -5.62
N PHE A 128 -8.94 3.47 -6.00
CA PHE A 128 -8.77 2.25 -6.80
C PHE A 128 -9.31 1.00 -6.09
N MET A 129 -9.01 0.86 -4.79
CA MET A 129 -9.48 -0.25 -3.97
C MET A 129 -11.01 -0.23 -3.80
N ASP A 130 -11.59 0.96 -3.56
CA ASP A 130 -13.03 1.15 -3.42
C ASP A 130 -13.77 0.79 -4.71
N ARG A 131 -13.29 1.27 -5.86
CA ARG A 131 -13.89 0.96 -7.17
C ARG A 131 -13.77 -0.51 -7.56
N ASN A 132 -12.81 -1.24 -6.99
CA ASN A 132 -12.68 -2.68 -7.12
C ASN A 132 -13.38 -3.47 -5.99
N GLN A 133 -14.17 -2.81 -5.14
CA GLN A 133 -14.91 -3.45 -4.03
C GLN A 133 -14.00 -4.20 -3.05
N ALA A 134 -12.76 -3.74 -2.89
CA ALA A 134 -11.73 -4.38 -2.06
C ALA A 134 -11.25 -3.50 -0.90
N LEU A 135 -11.83 -2.32 -0.72
CA LEU A 135 -11.46 -1.43 0.40
C LEU A 135 -12.08 -1.86 1.73
N PHE A 136 -13.24 -2.53 1.69
CA PHE A 136 -13.98 -2.97 2.86
C PHE A 136 -14.36 -4.44 2.76
N LEU A 137 -14.30 -5.15 3.88
CA LEU A 137 -14.79 -6.52 4.04
C LEU A 137 -15.70 -6.56 5.27
N ASP A 138 -16.94 -7.00 5.09
CA ASP A 138 -17.97 -7.05 6.14
C ASP A 138 -18.17 -5.73 6.91
N GLY A 139 -17.95 -4.60 6.23
CA GLY A 139 -18.07 -3.25 6.81
C GLY A 139 -16.81 -2.73 7.50
N GLU A 140 -15.77 -3.56 7.61
CA GLU A 140 -14.49 -3.20 8.19
C GLU A 140 -13.49 -2.78 7.11
N LYS A 141 -12.60 -1.84 7.44
CA LYS A 141 -11.52 -1.42 6.52
C LYS A 141 -10.52 -2.57 6.34
N ILE A 142 -10.20 -2.91 5.10
CA ILE A 142 -9.10 -3.84 4.80
C ILE A 142 -7.76 -3.25 5.26
N ILE A 143 -7.57 -1.94 5.08
CA ILE A 143 -6.36 -1.23 5.51
C ILE A 143 -6.71 -0.12 6.50
N SER A 144 -6.10 -0.16 7.68
CA SER A 144 -6.31 0.87 8.71
C SER A 144 -5.65 2.20 8.31
N ASP A 145 -6.14 3.31 8.87
CA ASP A 145 -5.60 4.65 8.60
C ASP A 145 -4.11 4.74 8.98
N HIS A 146 -3.72 4.16 10.11
CA HIS A 146 -2.33 4.13 10.56
C HIS A 146 -1.44 3.26 9.66
N THR A 147 -1.96 2.13 9.18
CA THR A 147 -1.25 1.26 8.23
C THR A 147 -0.99 1.99 6.91
N LEU A 148 -2.01 2.67 6.37
CA LEU A 148 -1.86 3.44 5.13
C LEU A 148 -0.82 4.56 5.26
N VAL A 149 -0.83 5.28 6.39
CA VAL A 149 0.18 6.31 6.68
C VAL A 149 1.58 5.69 6.75
N ALA A 150 1.75 4.61 7.51
CA ALA A 150 3.04 3.95 7.68
C ALA A 150 3.59 3.42 6.35
N LEU A 151 2.78 2.74 5.54
CA LEU A 151 3.20 2.24 4.23
C LEU A 151 3.60 3.38 3.29
N THR A 152 2.81 4.46 3.24
CA THR A 152 3.11 5.60 2.36
C THR A 152 4.42 6.29 2.74
N ILE A 153 4.70 6.42 4.04
CA ILE A 153 5.98 6.96 4.52
C ILE A 153 7.12 5.98 4.19
N MET A 154 6.96 4.70 4.51
CA MET A 154 7.96 3.66 4.26
C MET A 154 8.36 3.59 2.78
N ILE A 155 7.38 3.63 1.87
CA ILE A 155 7.63 3.71 0.44
C ILE A 155 8.44 4.96 0.11
N ALA A 156 8.04 6.13 0.62
CA ALA A 156 8.75 7.36 0.30
C ALA A 156 10.21 7.33 0.75
N GLU A 157 10.49 6.78 1.92
CA GLU A 157 11.84 6.70 2.49
C GLU A 157 12.68 5.50 1.98
N SER A 158 12.04 4.49 1.35
CA SER A 158 12.74 3.31 0.81
C SER A 158 13.76 3.67 -0.29
N ARG A 159 14.67 2.78 -0.62
CA ARG A 159 15.52 2.90 -1.81
C ARG A 159 14.85 2.24 -3.02
N PRO A 160 15.18 2.63 -4.26
CA PRO A 160 14.62 2.00 -5.46
C PRO A 160 14.81 0.48 -5.50
N GLU A 161 15.94 -0.01 -4.99
CA GLU A 161 16.25 -1.46 -4.95
C GLU A 161 15.33 -2.23 -4.00
N GLU A 162 14.69 -1.55 -3.06
CA GLU A 162 13.78 -2.14 -2.08
C GLU A 162 12.34 -2.23 -2.60
N LYS A 163 12.08 -1.81 -3.85
CA LYS A 163 10.75 -1.82 -4.46
C LYS A 163 10.01 -3.14 -4.25
N GLU A 164 10.61 -4.26 -4.68
CA GLU A 164 9.91 -5.54 -4.68
C GLU A 164 9.54 -6.01 -3.28
N MET A 165 10.36 -5.66 -2.27
CA MET A 165 10.07 -5.90 -0.87
C MET A 165 8.93 -5.00 -0.37
N MET A 166 8.93 -3.71 -0.72
CA MET A 166 7.83 -2.80 -0.40
C MET A 166 6.50 -3.29 -0.98
N ILE A 167 6.50 -3.78 -2.23
CA ILE A 167 5.31 -4.38 -2.84
C ILE A 167 4.83 -5.58 -2.02
N SER A 168 5.75 -6.48 -1.62
CA SER A 168 5.40 -7.63 -0.78
C SER A 168 4.80 -7.20 0.57
N VAL A 169 5.35 -6.19 1.24
CA VAL A 169 4.82 -5.67 2.51
C VAL A 169 3.41 -5.11 2.32
N ILE A 170 3.18 -4.30 1.28
CA ILE A 170 1.86 -3.71 1.01
C ILE A 170 0.83 -4.81 0.74
N MET A 171 1.18 -5.80 -0.09
CA MET A 171 0.27 -6.90 -0.40
C MET A 171 -0.08 -7.74 0.84
N ASN A 172 0.86 -7.97 1.75
CA ASN A 172 0.58 -8.66 3.01
C ASN A 172 -0.31 -7.83 3.95
N CYS A 173 -0.29 -6.49 3.85
CA CYS A 173 -1.19 -5.62 4.61
C CYS A 173 -2.61 -5.53 4.01
N LEU A 174 -2.86 -6.15 2.85
CA LEU A 174 -4.15 -6.17 2.16
C LEU A 174 -4.91 -7.49 2.36
N LYS A 175 -4.41 -8.40 3.20
CA LYS A 175 -4.94 -9.75 3.40
C LYS A 175 -5.15 -10.07 4.86
#